data_AF-A0A3E2TQS4-F1
#
_entry.id   AF-A0A3E2TQS4-F1
#
_cell.length_a   1.000
_cell.length_b   1.000
_cell.length_c   1.000
_cell.angle_alpha   90.00
_cell.angle_beta   90.00
_cell.angle_gamma   90.00
#
_symmetry.space_group_name_H-M   'P 1'
#
loop_
_entity.id
_entity.type
_entity.pdbx_description
1 polymer ?
#
loop_
_entity_poly.entity_id
_entity_poly.type
_entity_poly.pdbx_seq_one_letter_code
_entity_poly.pdbx_strand_id
1 'polypeptide(L)'
;MEETVDPDYRIKVTDVKIVDAEGEKVIGKPMGRYITVEAVHLPDGNDDYQQAVTGVLCRQLQKLLPDLKDKKILVAGIGNREITPDALGPLVVEHLFITRHLFEKYGRDSVVVKDMGNVCAVIPGVMSQTGMETAEILHGLIREVHPDLLIAVDALAARSIRRLVTTIQLTDTGIHPGAGIGNKRYELSERNLRIPVIAVACRRSLMRQQLWQIRWSH
;
A
#
# COMPACT_ATOMS: atom_id res chain seq x y z
N MET A 1 -6.02 3.88 20.66
CA MET A 1 -5.22 4.78 19.81
C MET A 1 -3.84 4.87 20.43
N GLU A 2 -2.81 4.59 19.66
CA GLU A 2 -1.41 4.70 20.09
C GLU A 2 -0.72 5.74 19.21
N GLU A 3 0.06 6.62 19.84
CA GLU A 3 0.91 7.58 19.12
C GLU A 3 2.36 7.38 19.54
N THR A 4 3.26 7.28 18.56
CA THR A 4 4.69 7.20 18.80
C THR A 4 5.41 8.20 17.91
N VAL A 5 6.43 8.86 18.44
CA VAL A 5 7.29 9.77 17.68
C VAL A 5 8.71 9.23 17.73
N ASP A 6 9.31 9.02 16.56
CA ASP A 6 10.73 8.71 16.46
C ASP A 6 11.53 9.96 16.90
N PRO A 7 12.35 9.87 17.96
CA PRO A 7 13.02 11.05 18.52
C PRO A 7 14.12 11.61 17.60
N ASP A 8 14.75 10.75 16.79
CA ASP A 8 15.89 11.10 15.95
C ASP A 8 15.41 11.71 14.63
N TYR A 9 14.35 11.15 14.05
CA TYR A 9 13.83 11.56 12.75
C TYR A 9 12.50 12.34 12.84
N ARG A 10 11.91 12.54 14.02
CA ARG A 10 10.60 13.21 14.19
C ARG A 10 9.49 12.62 13.31
N ILE A 11 9.56 11.33 13.03
CA ILE A 11 8.52 10.60 12.30
C ILE A 11 7.42 10.26 13.29
N LYS A 12 6.20 10.79 13.09
CA LYS A 12 5.05 10.49 13.94
C LYS A 12 4.26 9.33 13.35
N VAL A 13 3.96 8.32 14.17
CA VAL A 13 3.07 7.22 13.82
C VAL A 13 1.84 7.31 14.72
N THR A 14 0.67 7.24 14.09
CA THR A 14 -0.62 7.17 14.77
C THR A 14 -1.30 5.87 14.39
N ASP A 15 -1.59 5.01 15.35
CA ASP A 15 -2.23 3.71 15.17
C ASP A 15 -3.60 3.71 15.83
N VAL A 16 -4.64 3.60 15.01
CA VAL A 16 -6.04 3.63 15.43
C VAL A 16 -6.69 2.31 15.06
N LYS A 17 -7.12 1.56 16.08
CA LYS A 17 -7.93 0.35 15.91
C LYS A 17 -9.38 0.63 16.27
N ILE A 18 -10.28 0.42 15.32
CA ILE A 18 -11.74 0.51 15.48
C ILE A 18 -12.24 -0.91 15.64
N VAL A 19 -12.77 -1.23 16.82
CA VAL A 19 -13.12 -2.61 17.23
C VAL A 19 -14.62 -2.87 17.33
N ASP A 20 -15.46 -1.84 17.24
CA ASP A 20 -16.90 -1.93 17.39
C ASP A 20 -17.66 -0.89 16.54
N ALA A 21 -18.98 -1.10 16.42
CA ALA A 21 -19.89 -0.26 15.65
C ALA A 21 -20.11 1.14 16.26
N GLU A 22 -19.81 1.33 17.55
CA GLU A 22 -19.85 2.65 18.18
C GLU A 22 -18.67 3.49 17.70
N GLY A 23 -17.47 2.90 17.65
CA GLY A 23 -16.27 3.47 17.06
C GLY A 23 -16.44 3.84 15.60
N GLU A 24 -17.15 3.01 14.81
CA GLU A 24 -17.48 3.36 13.41
C GLU A 24 -18.32 4.65 13.32
N LYS A 25 -19.33 4.80 14.18
CA LYS A 25 -20.21 5.97 14.19
C LYS A 25 -19.49 7.23 14.64
N VAL A 26 -18.63 7.12 15.66
CA VAL A 26 -17.88 8.25 16.20
C VAL A 26 -16.80 8.73 15.24
N ILE A 27 -16.08 7.80 14.61
CA ILE A 27 -14.93 8.12 13.74
C ILE A 27 -15.35 8.32 12.27
N GLY A 28 -16.48 7.76 11.86
CA GLY A 28 -16.97 7.81 10.47
C GLY A 28 -16.14 6.95 9.52
N LYS A 29 -15.49 5.90 10.04
CA LYS A 29 -14.69 4.92 9.28
C LYS A 29 -15.10 3.50 9.64
N PRO A 30 -15.04 2.55 8.70
CA PRO A 30 -15.29 1.14 8.98
C PRO A 30 -14.39 0.56 10.09
N MET A 31 -14.83 -0.53 10.72
CA MET A 31 -14.04 -1.32 11.65
C MET A 31 -12.76 -1.84 10.98
N GLY A 32 -11.65 -1.76 11.71
CA GLY A 32 -10.33 -2.16 11.24
C GLY A 32 -9.21 -1.34 11.87
N ARG A 33 -8.01 -1.43 11.31
CA ARG A 33 -6.81 -0.77 11.81
C ARG A 33 -6.29 0.23 10.79
N TYR A 34 -6.13 1.47 11.24
CA TYR A 34 -5.65 2.59 10.45
C TYR A 34 -4.33 3.08 11.04
N ILE A 35 -3.27 2.99 10.26
CA ILE A 35 -1.95 3.49 10.66
C ILE A 35 -1.62 4.70 9.78
N THR A 36 -1.29 5.81 10.41
CA THR A 36 -0.85 7.03 9.73
C THR A 36 0.60 7.31 10.11
N VAL A 37 1.47 7.39 9.11
CA VAL A 37 2.88 7.75 9.25
C VAL A 37 3.06 9.16 8.70
N GLU A 38 3.40 10.11 9.57
CA GLU A 38 3.71 11.50 9.24
C GLU A 38 5.22 11.71 9.27
N ALA A 39 5.79 11.89 8.09
CA ALA A 39 7.20 12.07 7.83
C ALA A 39 7.45 13.46 7.22
N VAL A 40 7.62 14.48 8.07
CA VAL A 40 7.64 15.90 7.64
C VAL A 40 8.83 16.30 6.76
N HIS A 41 9.99 15.67 6.94
CA HIS A 41 11.23 15.99 6.21
C HIS A 41 11.44 15.16 4.95
N LEU A 42 10.45 14.38 4.55
CA LEU A 42 10.55 13.53 3.37
C LEU A 42 10.81 14.27 2.04
N PRO A 43 10.29 15.49 1.83
CA PRO A 43 10.54 16.28 0.61
C PRO A 43 11.98 16.79 0.51
N ASP A 44 12.68 16.87 1.64
CA ASP A 44 14.02 17.41 1.73
C ASP A 44 15.02 16.52 0.96
N GLY A 45 14.61 15.28 0.63
CA GLY A 45 15.36 14.39 -0.26
C GLY A 45 16.62 13.81 0.38
N ASN A 46 16.67 13.78 1.72
CA ASN A 46 17.74 13.18 2.49
C ASN A 46 17.59 11.65 2.53
N ASP A 47 18.61 10.94 2.05
CA ASP A 47 18.63 9.47 1.94
C ASP A 47 18.50 8.78 3.31
N ASP A 48 19.18 9.27 4.36
CA ASP A 48 19.12 8.71 5.71
C ASP A 48 17.70 8.81 6.27
N TYR A 49 17.05 9.95 6.05
CA TYR A 49 15.66 10.18 6.45
C TYR A 49 14.70 9.24 5.71
N GLN A 50 14.91 9.05 4.41
CA GLN A 50 14.11 8.12 3.61
C GLN A 50 14.26 6.69 4.12
N GLN A 51 15.48 6.26 4.43
CA GLN A 51 15.73 4.94 4.99
C GLN A 51 15.04 4.77 6.35
N ALA A 52 15.05 5.79 7.20
CA ALA A 52 14.33 5.79 8.46
C ALA A 52 12.80 5.64 8.26
N VAL A 53 12.23 6.40 7.32
CA VAL A 53 10.80 6.28 6.96
C VAL A 53 10.47 4.90 6.42
N THR A 54 11.27 4.35 5.50
CA THR A 54 11.11 2.99 4.99
C THR A 54 11.15 1.97 6.13
N GLY A 55 12.08 2.11 7.07
CA GLY A 55 12.15 1.26 8.27
C GLY A 55 10.89 1.34 9.14
N VAL A 56 10.36 2.55 9.37
CA VAL A 56 9.09 2.74 10.09
C VAL A 56 7.94 2.06 9.37
N LEU A 57 7.81 2.27 8.04
CA LEU A 57 6.78 1.65 7.22
C LEU A 57 6.84 0.13 7.26
N CYS A 58 8.03 -0.45 7.12
CA CYS A 58 8.23 -1.90 7.20
C CYS A 58 7.74 -2.45 8.54
N ARG A 59 8.09 -1.80 9.65
CA ARG A 59 7.59 -2.18 11.00
C ARG A 59 6.07 -2.10 11.10
N GLN A 60 5.44 -1.07 10.54
CA GLN A 60 3.97 -0.95 10.58
C GLN A 60 3.28 -1.98 9.67
N LEU A 61 3.84 -2.28 8.49
CA LEU A 61 3.34 -3.34 7.62
C LEU A 61 3.45 -4.72 8.29
N GLN A 62 4.56 -5.01 8.96
CA GLN A 62 4.72 -6.25 9.75
C GLN A 62 3.68 -6.38 10.87
N LYS A 63 3.28 -5.27 11.51
CA LYS A 63 2.20 -5.28 12.51
C LYS A 63 0.82 -5.58 11.93
N LEU A 64 0.58 -5.21 10.66
CA LEU A 64 -0.66 -5.52 9.94
C LEU A 64 -0.65 -6.94 9.38
N LEU A 65 0.53 -7.46 9.06
CA LEU A 65 0.72 -8.70 8.35
C LEU A 65 1.83 -9.54 9.01
N PRO A 66 1.51 -10.25 10.10
CA PRO A 66 2.40 -11.31 10.57
C PRO A 66 2.61 -12.35 9.46
N ASP A 67 3.81 -12.91 9.37
CA ASP A 67 4.17 -14.01 8.46
C ASP A 67 4.19 -13.67 6.96
N LEU A 68 4.54 -12.42 6.62
CA LEU A 68 4.75 -11.95 5.23
C LEU A 68 5.65 -12.86 4.38
N LYS A 69 6.65 -13.50 4.98
CA LYS A 69 7.62 -14.35 4.28
C LYS A 69 6.98 -15.55 3.60
N ASP A 70 5.88 -16.05 4.16
CA ASP A 70 5.23 -17.25 3.65
C ASP A 70 4.06 -17.01 2.70
N LYS A 71 3.69 -15.74 2.50
CA LYS A 71 2.53 -15.35 1.70
C LYS A 71 2.93 -15.05 0.26
N LYS A 72 2.07 -15.44 -0.67
CA LYS A 72 2.05 -14.94 -2.05
C LYS A 72 1.34 -13.60 -2.09
N ILE A 73 2.09 -12.54 -2.39
CA ILE A 73 1.61 -11.16 -2.32
C ILE A 73 1.38 -10.65 -3.75
N LEU A 74 0.19 -10.13 -4.00
CA LEU A 74 -0.11 -9.34 -5.19
C LEU A 74 -0.11 -7.86 -4.81
N VAL A 75 0.75 -7.05 -5.44
CA VAL A 75 0.75 -5.60 -5.26
C VAL A 75 0.08 -4.93 -6.46
N ALA A 76 -0.96 -4.15 -6.22
CA ALA A 76 -1.68 -3.41 -7.26
C ALA A 76 -1.34 -1.92 -7.19
N GLY A 77 -0.68 -1.40 -8.21
CA GLY A 77 -0.38 0.02 -8.38
C GLY A 77 -1.53 0.73 -9.07
N ILE A 78 -2.45 1.28 -8.29
CA ILE A 78 -3.67 1.92 -8.78
C ILE A 78 -3.37 3.33 -9.25
N GLY A 79 -3.98 3.68 -10.37
CA GLY A 79 -3.95 5.02 -10.93
C GLY A 79 -3.41 5.05 -12.36
N ASN A 80 -3.18 6.24 -12.87
CA ASN A 80 -2.79 6.51 -14.23
C ASN A 80 -1.39 7.13 -14.28
N ARG A 81 -0.44 6.40 -14.89
CA ARG A 81 0.95 6.84 -15.06
C ARG A 81 1.07 8.15 -15.84
N GLU A 82 0.18 8.39 -16.79
CA GLU A 82 0.19 9.58 -17.65
C GLU A 82 -0.38 10.82 -16.93
N ILE A 83 -1.07 10.62 -15.79
CA ILE A 83 -1.64 11.69 -14.98
C ILE A 83 -0.83 11.79 -13.70
N THR A 84 0.08 12.77 -13.65
CA THR A 84 1.02 12.95 -12.53
C THR A 84 0.39 12.94 -11.12
N PRO A 85 -0.81 13.50 -10.84
CA PRO A 85 -1.42 13.35 -9.51
C PRO A 85 -1.87 11.92 -9.16
N ASP A 86 -2.02 11.06 -10.15
CA ASP A 86 -2.55 9.69 -10.06
C ASP A 86 -1.48 8.62 -10.36
N ALA A 87 -0.24 9.04 -10.65
CA ALA A 87 0.85 8.15 -11.05
C ALA A 87 1.54 7.43 -9.88
N LEU A 88 1.15 7.69 -8.63
CA LEU A 88 1.84 7.15 -7.46
C LEU A 88 1.85 5.62 -7.44
N GLY A 89 0.67 4.97 -7.55
CA GLY A 89 0.58 3.51 -7.57
C GLY A 89 1.46 2.88 -8.64
N PRO A 90 1.35 3.31 -9.92
CA PRO A 90 2.24 2.86 -10.99
C PRO A 90 3.73 3.01 -10.64
N LEU A 91 4.13 4.18 -10.14
CA LEU A 91 5.53 4.46 -9.79
C LEU A 91 6.03 3.59 -8.63
N VAL A 92 5.19 3.29 -7.63
CA VAL A 92 5.57 2.35 -6.57
C VAL A 92 5.87 0.99 -7.17
N VAL A 93 4.97 0.46 -8.01
CA VAL A 93 5.12 -0.86 -8.62
C VAL A 93 6.37 -0.96 -9.51
N GLU A 94 6.71 0.08 -10.26
CA GLU A 94 7.91 0.13 -11.09
C GLU A 94 9.22 -0.05 -10.29
N HIS A 95 9.23 0.27 -8.99
CA HIS A 95 10.40 0.17 -8.11
C HIS A 95 10.36 -1.04 -7.17
N LEU A 96 9.34 -1.92 -7.29
CA LEU A 96 9.27 -3.14 -6.48
C LEU A 96 10.19 -4.22 -7.02
N PHE A 97 10.83 -4.94 -6.11
CA PHE A 97 11.58 -6.15 -6.45
C PHE A 97 10.60 -7.33 -6.63
N ILE A 98 10.27 -7.64 -7.89
CA ILE A 98 9.32 -8.69 -8.24
C ILE A 98 10.01 -10.05 -8.27
N THR A 99 9.45 -11.03 -7.55
CA THR A 99 10.12 -12.31 -7.28
C THR A 99 9.29 -13.55 -7.63
N ARG A 100 7.97 -13.42 -7.86
CA ARG A 100 7.08 -14.57 -8.17
C ARG A 100 7.64 -15.50 -9.25
N HIS A 101 8.17 -14.94 -10.33
CA HIS A 101 8.72 -15.70 -11.45
C HIS A 101 9.96 -16.55 -11.05
N LEU A 102 10.70 -16.14 -10.02
CA LEU A 102 11.80 -16.92 -9.44
C LEU A 102 11.28 -18.12 -8.66
N PHE A 103 10.21 -17.93 -7.87
CA PHE A 103 9.55 -19.02 -7.14
C PHE A 103 8.96 -20.06 -8.10
N GLU A 104 8.35 -19.63 -9.21
CA GLU A 104 7.80 -20.54 -10.22
C GLU A 104 8.90 -21.30 -10.97
N LYS A 105 10.06 -20.68 -11.21
CA LYS A 105 11.17 -21.31 -11.93
C LYS A 105 12.02 -22.24 -11.08
N TYR A 106 12.34 -21.84 -9.85
CA TYR A 106 13.30 -22.52 -9.00
C TYR A 106 12.66 -23.33 -7.86
N GLY A 107 11.37 -23.13 -7.58
CA GLY A 107 10.68 -23.73 -6.44
C GLY A 107 10.99 -23.02 -5.12
N ARG A 108 10.08 -23.20 -4.14
CA ARG A 108 10.11 -22.49 -2.85
C ARG A 108 11.30 -22.89 -1.95
N ASP A 109 11.78 -24.12 -2.09
CA ASP A 109 12.89 -24.65 -1.28
C ASP A 109 14.27 -24.37 -1.88
N SER A 110 14.34 -23.60 -2.97
CA SER A 110 15.60 -23.27 -3.63
C SER A 110 16.40 -22.23 -2.85
N VAL A 111 17.71 -22.43 -2.82
CA VAL A 111 18.67 -21.46 -2.27
C VAL A 111 18.56 -20.09 -2.97
N VAL A 112 18.09 -20.05 -4.22
CA VAL A 112 17.94 -18.82 -5.01
C VAL A 112 16.89 -17.88 -4.44
N VAL A 113 15.79 -18.42 -3.91
CA VAL A 113 14.67 -17.63 -3.36
C VAL A 113 14.69 -17.59 -1.83
N LYS A 114 15.72 -18.18 -1.22
CA LYS A 114 15.93 -18.15 0.22
C LYS A 114 15.97 -16.69 0.68
N ASP A 115 15.20 -16.39 1.74
CA ASP A 115 15.04 -15.06 2.33
C ASP A 115 14.34 -14.00 1.44
N MET A 116 13.72 -14.40 0.33
CA MET A 116 12.87 -13.53 -0.49
C MET A 116 11.38 -13.71 -0.14
N GLY A 117 10.60 -12.64 -0.17
CA GLY A 117 9.13 -12.75 -0.21
C GLY A 117 8.65 -13.15 -1.61
N ASN A 118 7.52 -13.87 -1.73
CA ASN A 118 6.91 -14.22 -3.01
C ASN A 118 5.97 -13.10 -3.48
N VAL A 119 6.49 -12.18 -4.29
CA VAL A 119 5.80 -10.95 -4.69
C VAL A 119 5.57 -10.93 -6.20
N CYS A 120 4.32 -10.70 -6.60
CA CYS A 120 3.97 -10.23 -7.94
C CYS A 120 3.31 -8.85 -7.86
N ALA A 121 3.31 -8.12 -8.97
CA ALA A 121 2.67 -6.83 -9.03
C ALA A 121 1.97 -6.60 -10.37
N VAL A 122 1.01 -5.69 -10.36
CA VAL A 122 0.25 -5.28 -11.54
C VAL A 122 -0.08 -3.79 -11.47
N ILE A 123 -0.09 -3.14 -12.64
CA ILE A 123 -0.62 -1.80 -12.83
C ILE A 123 -1.87 -1.96 -13.70
N PRO A 124 -3.07 -2.02 -13.10
CA PRO A 124 -4.31 -2.29 -13.84
C PRO A 124 -4.75 -1.10 -14.72
N GLY A 125 -4.14 0.08 -14.53
CA GLY A 125 -4.56 1.32 -15.16
C GLY A 125 -5.90 1.82 -14.61
N VAL A 126 -6.46 2.81 -15.30
CA VAL A 126 -7.78 3.38 -14.99
C VAL A 126 -8.82 3.03 -16.06
N MET A 127 -10.10 3.10 -15.70
CA MET A 127 -11.22 2.80 -16.60
C MET A 127 -11.14 3.54 -17.94
N SER A 128 -10.66 4.78 -17.97
CA SER A 128 -10.53 5.54 -19.22
C SER A 128 -9.46 4.99 -20.17
N GLN A 129 -8.57 4.12 -19.69
CA GLN A 129 -7.54 3.45 -20.50
C GLN A 129 -7.94 2.05 -20.90
N THR A 130 -8.60 1.30 -20.01
CA THR A 130 -8.86 -0.13 -20.19
C THR A 130 -10.31 -0.45 -20.54
N GLY A 131 -11.25 0.47 -20.30
CA GLY A 131 -12.69 0.22 -20.37
C GLY A 131 -13.23 -0.67 -19.24
N MET A 132 -12.36 -1.16 -18.35
CA MET A 132 -12.70 -2.06 -17.25
C MET A 132 -12.48 -1.36 -15.91
N GLU A 133 -13.30 -1.71 -14.92
CA GLU A 133 -13.09 -1.26 -13.56
C GLU A 133 -11.86 -1.95 -12.94
N THR A 134 -11.07 -1.19 -12.17
CA THR A 134 -9.86 -1.73 -11.52
C THR A 134 -10.18 -2.96 -10.65
N ALA A 135 -11.31 -2.95 -9.96
CA ALA A 135 -11.77 -4.08 -9.16
C ALA A 135 -12.04 -5.34 -10.00
N GLU A 136 -12.56 -5.18 -11.22
CA GLU A 136 -12.83 -6.30 -12.14
C GLU A 136 -11.52 -6.97 -12.60
N ILE A 137 -10.55 -6.16 -13.02
CA ILE A 137 -9.22 -6.63 -13.42
C ILE A 137 -8.55 -7.37 -12.26
N LEU A 138 -8.55 -6.77 -11.06
CA LEU A 138 -7.94 -7.37 -9.88
C LEU A 138 -8.65 -8.66 -9.46
N HIS A 139 -9.98 -8.72 -9.55
CA HIS A 139 -10.73 -9.94 -9.26
C HIS A 139 -10.34 -11.08 -10.21
N GLY A 140 -10.20 -10.79 -11.51
CA GLY A 140 -9.71 -11.76 -12.49
C GLY A 140 -8.29 -12.26 -12.16
N LEU A 141 -7.39 -11.34 -11.82
CA LEU A 141 -6.02 -11.68 -11.45
C LEU A 141 -5.93 -12.49 -10.15
N ILE A 142 -6.75 -12.18 -9.15
CA ILE A 142 -6.79 -12.93 -7.89
C ILE A 142 -7.23 -14.38 -8.14
N ARG A 143 -8.22 -14.59 -9.02
CA ARG A 143 -8.69 -15.93 -9.40
C ARG A 143 -7.65 -16.74 -10.17
N GLU A 144 -6.78 -16.10 -10.93
CA GLU A 144 -5.74 -16.79 -11.69
C GLU A 144 -4.48 -17.02 -10.84
N VAL A 145 -4.02 -15.96 -10.17
CA VAL A 145 -2.76 -15.94 -9.43
C VAL A 145 -2.91 -16.59 -8.06
N HIS A 146 -4.09 -16.63 -7.46
CA HIS A 146 -4.33 -17.13 -6.10
C HIS A 146 -3.35 -16.53 -5.06
N PRO A 147 -3.24 -15.19 -4.93
CA PRO A 147 -2.44 -14.58 -3.89
C PRO A 147 -3.11 -14.72 -2.52
N ASP A 148 -2.30 -14.80 -1.46
CA ASP A 148 -2.75 -14.83 -0.06
C ASP A 148 -3.11 -13.42 0.47
N LEU A 149 -2.66 -12.39 -0.24
CA LEU A 149 -2.80 -10.99 0.15
C LEU A 149 -2.77 -10.07 -1.07
N LEU A 150 -3.66 -9.07 -1.09
CA LEU A 150 -3.55 -7.92 -1.97
C LEU A 150 -3.02 -6.71 -1.20
N ILE A 151 -1.97 -6.06 -1.73
CA ILE A 151 -1.54 -4.73 -1.30
C ILE A 151 -1.95 -3.73 -2.39
N ALA A 152 -2.95 -2.91 -2.12
CA ALA A 152 -3.43 -1.89 -3.04
C ALA A 152 -2.75 -0.55 -2.75
N VAL A 153 -1.97 -0.03 -3.69
CA VAL A 153 -1.27 1.25 -3.57
C VAL A 153 -1.98 2.30 -4.41
N ASP A 154 -2.52 3.34 -3.78
CA ASP A 154 -3.28 4.41 -4.44
C ASP A 154 -2.79 5.81 -4.03
N ALA A 155 -2.97 6.78 -4.92
CA ALA A 155 -2.75 8.19 -4.63
C ALA A 155 -3.95 8.76 -3.85
N LEU A 156 -3.72 9.29 -2.64
CA LEU A 156 -4.79 9.97 -1.90
C LEU A 156 -5.17 11.29 -2.58
N ALA A 157 -6.45 11.47 -2.90
CA ALA A 157 -6.99 12.75 -3.32
C ALA A 157 -6.98 13.77 -2.16
N ALA A 158 -6.31 14.90 -2.35
CA ALA A 158 -6.11 15.89 -1.30
C ALA A 158 -7.17 17.00 -1.32
N ARG A 159 -7.96 17.13 -0.24
CA ARG A 159 -8.91 18.24 0.00
C ARG A 159 -8.30 19.48 0.69
N SER A 160 -7.01 19.47 1.07
CA SER A 160 -6.37 20.64 1.73
C SER A 160 -4.88 20.78 1.38
N ILE A 161 -4.45 22.03 1.15
CA ILE A 161 -3.14 22.39 0.56
C ILE A 161 -1.96 22.38 1.57
N ARG A 162 -2.18 22.48 2.89
CA ARG A 162 -1.07 22.67 3.86
C ARG A 162 -0.47 21.39 4.48
N ARG A 163 -1.15 20.23 4.39
CA ARG A 163 -0.65 18.90 4.83
C ARG A 163 -0.26 18.00 3.65
N LEU A 164 0.19 18.61 2.54
CA LEU A 164 0.10 18.02 1.20
C LEU A 164 1.09 16.88 0.90
N VAL A 165 2.07 16.61 1.76
CA VAL A 165 3.37 16.16 1.24
C VAL A 165 4.09 15.07 2.08
N THR A 166 3.56 14.71 3.24
CA THR A 166 4.35 14.06 4.30
C THR A 166 3.65 12.88 4.97
N THR A 167 2.53 12.40 4.45
CA THR A 167 1.69 11.41 5.15
C THR A 167 1.44 10.17 4.30
N ILE A 168 1.67 9.01 4.92
CA ILE A 168 1.38 7.69 4.38
C ILE A 168 0.34 7.03 5.29
N GLN A 169 -0.69 6.47 4.70
CA GLN A 169 -1.78 5.80 5.40
C GLN A 169 -1.80 4.32 5.01
N LEU A 170 -1.90 3.46 6.01
CA LEU A 170 -2.06 2.03 5.87
C LEU A 170 -3.40 1.64 6.51
N THR A 171 -4.16 0.77 5.85
CA THR A 171 -5.39 0.21 6.44
C THR A 171 -5.67 -1.19 5.93
N ASP A 172 -6.27 -2.03 6.79
CA ASP A 172 -6.77 -3.37 6.46
C ASP A 172 -8.25 -3.37 6.00
N THR A 173 -8.91 -2.21 6.05
CA THR A 173 -10.34 -2.10 5.67
C THR A 173 -10.57 -2.05 4.17
N GLY A 174 -9.51 -1.98 3.37
CA GLY A 174 -9.58 -1.76 1.93
C GLY A 174 -9.61 -0.28 1.51
N ILE A 175 -9.86 -0.05 0.22
CA ILE A 175 -9.85 1.28 -0.41
C ILE A 175 -10.89 1.41 -1.52
N HIS A 176 -11.36 2.63 -1.75
CA HIS A 176 -12.12 2.99 -2.95
C HIS A 176 -11.20 3.70 -3.96
N PRO A 177 -10.78 3.03 -5.05
CA PRO A 177 -9.91 3.61 -6.06
C PRO A 177 -10.50 4.91 -6.63
N GLY A 178 -9.76 6.01 -6.57
CA GLY A 178 -10.19 7.29 -7.16
C GLY A 178 -11.34 8.00 -6.43
N ALA A 179 -11.47 7.81 -5.12
CA ALA A 179 -12.41 8.54 -4.25
C ALA A 179 -12.29 10.08 -4.30
N GLY A 180 -11.27 10.62 -4.97
CA GLY A 180 -11.13 12.06 -5.27
C GLY A 180 -12.11 12.60 -6.31
N ILE A 181 -12.71 11.73 -7.12
CA ILE A 181 -13.57 12.11 -8.24
C ILE A 181 -14.94 11.46 -8.04
N GLY A 182 -15.68 11.90 -7.01
CA GLY A 182 -17.16 11.90 -6.89
C GLY A 182 -18.00 10.63 -7.14
N ASN A 183 -17.44 9.52 -7.61
CA ASN A 183 -18.19 8.35 -8.07
C ASN A 183 -18.05 7.18 -7.09
N LYS A 184 -19.17 6.49 -6.86
CA LYS A 184 -19.25 5.24 -6.09
C LYS A 184 -18.56 4.11 -6.87
N ARG A 185 -17.23 4.10 -6.86
CA ARG A 185 -16.43 3.00 -7.41
C ARG A 185 -16.42 1.80 -6.47
N TYR A 186 -16.28 0.62 -7.05
CA TYR A 186 -16.20 -0.65 -6.33
C TYR A 186 -15.05 -0.63 -5.32
N GLU A 187 -15.37 -0.99 -4.08
CA GLU A 187 -14.42 -1.08 -2.99
C GLU A 187 -13.48 -2.28 -3.20
N LEU A 188 -12.18 -2.04 -3.06
CA LEU A 188 -11.17 -3.09 -2.93
C LEU A 188 -11.05 -3.43 -1.45
N SER A 189 -11.86 -4.38 -0.99
CA SER A 189 -11.88 -4.86 0.39
C SER A 189 -11.88 -6.39 0.42
N GLU A 190 -11.52 -6.96 1.57
CA GLU A 190 -11.57 -8.41 1.78
C GLU A 190 -12.98 -8.96 1.54
N ARG A 191 -14.01 -8.20 1.89
CA ARG A 191 -15.41 -8.55 1.63
C ARG A 191 -15.69 -8.83 0.15
N ASN A 192 -15.14 -8.00 -0.74
CA ASN A 192 -15.43 -8.09 -2.18
C ASN A 192 -14.48 -9.05 -2.89
N LEU A 193 -13.21 -9.07 -2.49
CA LEU A 193 -12.15 -9.84 -3.17
C LEU A 193 -11.89 -11.21 -2.55
N ARG A 194 -12.46 -11.49 -1.37
CA ARG A 194 -12.33 -12.75 -0.61
C ARG A 194 -10.91 -13.13 -0.20
N ILE A 195 -9.99 -12.17 -0.24
CA ILE A 195 -8.63 -12.27 0.28
C ILE A 195 -8.33 -11.03 1.12
N PRO A 196 -7.44 -11.11 2.12
CA PRO A 196 -7.00 -9.94 2.86
C PRO A 196 -6.52 -8.82 1.92
N VAL A 197 -6.88 -7.57 2.25
CA VAL A 197 -6.49 -6.38 1.48
C VAL A 197 -5.85 -5.37 2.42
N ILE A 198 -4.60 -4.99 2.16
CA ILE A 198 -3.98 -3.82 2.77
C ILE A 198 -3.96 -2.69 1.74
N ALA A 199 -4.59 -1.58 2.09
CA ALA A 199 -4.49 -0.36 1.29
C ALA A 199 -3.37 0.53 1.83
N VAL A 200 -2.48 0.93 0.92
CA VAL A 200 -1.42 1.90 1.13
C VAL A 200 -1.76 3.13 0.34
N ALA A 201 -1.98 4.23 1.04
CA ALA A 201 -2.44 5.46 0.43
C ALA A 201 -1.49 6.60 0.83
N CYS A 202 -0.93 7.29 -0.15
CA CYS A 202 0.11 8.28 0.11
C CYS A 202 -0.13 9.54 -0.73
N ARG A 203 0.33 10.70 -0.23
CA ARG A 203 0.20 11.99 -0.93
C ARG A 203 1.43 12.32 -1.77
N ARG A 204 1.17 12.80 -2.99
CA ARG A 204 2.01 12.90 -4.21
C ARG A 204 3.51 13.24 -4.10
N SER A 205 3.99 13.98 -3.11
CA SER A 205 5.40 14.45 -3.10
C SER A 205 6.42 13.41 -2.61
N LEU A 206 5.97 12.21 -2.25
CA LEU A 206 6.80 11.12 -1.73
C LEU A 206 7.65 10.40 -2.79
N MET A 207 7.73 10.97 -4.00
CA MET A 207 8.34 10.34 -5.17
C MET A 207 9.87 10.51 -5.16
N ARG A 208 10.57 9.65 -4.42
CA ARG A 208 11.96 9.30 -4.69
C ARG A 208 12.16 7.79 -4.63
N GLN A 209 13.03 7.30 -5.53
CA GLN A 209 13.20 5.90 -5.90
C GLN A 209 13.57 4.96 -4.72
N GLN A 210 14.11 5.49 -3.62
CA GLN A 210 14.56 4.69 -2.47
C GLN A 210 13.46 4.36 -1.45
N LEU A 211 12.35 5.12 -1.39
CA LEU A 211 11.29 4.91 -0.39
C LEU A 211 10.55 3.58 -0.55
N TRP A 212 10.49 3.07 -1.78
CA TRP A 212 9.77 1.85 -2.12
C TRP A 212 10.68 0.64 -2.32
N GLN A 213 11.99 0.79 -2.07
CA GLN A 213 12.89 -0.33 -1.85
C GLN A 213 12.63 -0.95 -0.47
N ILE A 214 11.38 -1.32 -0.22
CA ILE A 214 11.04 -2.24 0.87
C ILE A 214 11.74 -3.54 0.50
N ARG A 215 12.88 -3.78 1.15
CA ARG A 215 13.49 -5.11 1.16
C ARG A 215 12.49 -6.00 1.87
N TRP A 216 11.74 -6.77 1.10
CA TRP A 216 10.94 -7.91 1.59
C TRP A 216 11.84 -9.04 2.15
N SER A 217 13.14 -8.78 2.30
CA SER A 217 14.13 -9.61 2.92
C SER A 217 14.57 -9.00 4.26
N HIS A 218 14.25 -9.76 5.32
CA HIS A 218 14.52 -9.58 6.76
C HIS A 218 13.45 -8.84 7.56
#